data_AF-A0A0C9STF8-F1
#
_entry.id   AF-A0A0C9STF8-F1
#
_cell.length_a   1.000
_cell.length_b   1.000
_cell.length_c   1.000
_cell.angle_alpha   90.00
_cell.angle_beta   90.00
_cell.angle_gamma   90.00
#
_symmetry.space_group_name_H-M   'P 1'
#
loop_
_entity.id
_entity.type
_entity.pdbx_description
1 polymer ?
#
loop_
_entity_poly.entity_id
_entity_poly.type
_entity_poly.pdbx_seq_one_letter_code
_entity_poly.pdbx_strand_id
1 'polypeptide(L)'
;GMYVLDIESPSEHKPIAQLAHGLDRVLFNPGVHWLQDPRSRVYNFTPWIESIPKVTDFAFERITGFVRSSKDTDLHTLAKRHKRPFAGSTSSLTGLLSHIYFLISGDRDVDTSTLSRAFAHEPTSFTPGQRMPTSVVLNYNEGVWSIDADKADELAEKNVLTWMGTMLEKFLTLSEGDFKMLLRSTPAEDGVDDRDPRREAYRYAMSDRLILRSQLDCVDSRLPGTGVFDIKTRAAVPIRLDVLNYEENSGYLIKTLTGALESFEKEYYDLIRSAFLKYSFQVRIGNMDGVLIAYHNTARLFGFQYVSLEEMEATLYGPGNGTRVFNKCVMLLEKVLSDVAGVYGERSVRCTFETRERSQQLNVWIAPVEWDEQAEGKPCPIAQLDIKVASFLQGESEAVRGARAVADDRAWLLHWRISQSALDAADIRANLENAQGRQFRVLNFPAGIETMKEMEERWESLNYGGRPFESMKT
;
A
#
# COMPACT_ATOMS: atom_id res chain seq x y z
N GLY A 1 -1.43 6.66 24.45
CA GLY A 1 -2.80 6.47 23.97
C GLY A 1 -2.82 6.44 22.46
N MET A 2 -3.82 5.79 21.85
CA MET A 2 -4.02 5.81 20.40
C MET A 2 -4.47 7.20 19.96
N TYR A 3 -3.82 7.76 18.94
CA TYR A 3 -4.19 9.06 18.35
C TYR A 3 -5.40 8.96 17.41
N VAL A 4 -5.65 7.76 16.90
CA VAL A 4 -6.75 7.43 15.99
C VAL A 4 -7.82 6.66 16.77
N LEU A 5 -9.07 7.09 16.65
CA LEU A 5 -10.22 6.54 17.36
C LEU A 5 -11.24 5.94 16.39
N ASP A 6 -11.86 4.82 16.77
CA ASP A 6 -12.92 4.19 15.99
C ASP A 6 -14.14 5.10 15.85
N ILE A 7 -14.78 5.03 14.68
CA ILE A 7 -16.07 5.65 14.42
C ILE A 7 -16.99 4.64 13.73
N GLU A 8 -18.27 4.69 14.10
CA GLU A 8 -19.27 3.78 13.54
C GLU A 8 -19.54 4.06 12.07
N SER A 9 -19.68 2.98 11.29
CA SER A 9 -20.05 3.10 9.88
C SER A 9 -21.48 3.65 9.74
N PRO A 10 -21.73 4.57 8.79
CA PRO A 10 -23.08 5.00 8.44
C PRO A 10 -23.93 3.89 7.81
N SER A 11 -23.29 2.95 7.10
CA SER A 11 -23.96 1.92 6.30
C SER A 11 -23.56 0.52 6.75
N GLU A 12 -24.45 -0.45 6.51
CA GLU A 12 -24.17 -1.86 6.75
C GLU A 12 -23.12 -2.40 5.77
N HIS A 13 -22.26 -3.29 6.25
CA HIS A 13 -21.22 -3.95 5.48
C HIS A 13 -21.45 -5.45 5.42
N LYS A 14 -20.85 -6.09 4.42
CA LYS A 14 -20.63 -7.54 4.40
C LYS A 14 -19.84 -7.96 5.64
N PRO A 15 -20.03 -9.20 6.14
CA PRO A 15 -19.16 -9.73 7.19
C PRO A 15 -17.70 -9.77 6.71
N ILE A 16 -16.77 -9.58 7.64
CA ILE A 16 -15.35 -9.78 7.37
C ILE A 16 -15.14 -11.28 7.07
N ALA A 17 -14.40 -11.58 6.00
CA ALA A 17 -14.20 -12.97 5.59
C ALA A 17 -13.35 -13.75 6.61
N GLN A 18 -13.38 -15.08 6.51
CA GLN A 18 -12.48 -15.96 7.24
C GLN A 18 -11.63 -16.74 6.24
N LEU A 19 -10.47 -17.24 6.67
CA LEU A 19 -9.64 -18.07 5.81
C LEU A 19 -10.33 -19.40 5.52
N ALA A 20 -10.26 -19.82 4.26
CA ALA A 20 -10.69 -21.14 3.83
C ALA A 20 -9.51 -22.13 3.84
N HIS A 21 -9.76 -23.37 3.41
CA HIS A 21 -8.73 -24.37 3.10
C HIS A 21 -7.85 -24.79 4.29
N GLY A 22 -8.29 -24.53 5.52
CA GLY A 22 -7.54 -24.81 6.75
C GLY A 22 -6.30 -23.93 6.93
N LEU A 23 -6.25 -22.78 6.25
CA LEU A 23 -5.16 -21.80 6.31
C LEU A 23 -5.10 -21.05 7.66
N ASP A 24 -6.17 -21.09 8.45
CA ASP A 24 -6.25 -20.51 9.79
C ASP A 24 -5.14 -21.02 10.73
N ARG A 25 -4.64 -22.24 10.53
CA ARG A 25 -3.49 -22.76 11.29
C ARG A 25 -2.20 -21.95 11.12
N VAL A 26 -2.05 -21.21 10.01
CA VAL A 26 -0.87 -20.38 9.74
C VAL A 26 -0.80 -19.21 10.74
N LEU A 27 -1.95 -18.75 11.25
CA LEU A 27 -2.06 -17.62 12.15
C LEU A 27 -1.41 -17.89 13.52
N PHE A 28 -1.32 -19.16 13.94
CA PHE A 28 -0.91 -19.55 15.29
C PHE A 28 0.42 -20.30 15.36
N ASN A 29 0.99 -20.66 14.21
CA ASN A 29 2.25 -21.39 14.15
C ASN A 29 3.36 -20.47 13.61
N PRO A 30 4.40 -20.16 14.39
CA PRO A 30 5.46 -19.25 13.97
C PRO A 30 6.19 -19.72 12.71
N GLY A 31 6.68 -18.75 11.93
CA GLY A 31 7.45 -19.00 10.73
C GLY A 31 6.60 -19.31 9.50
N VAL A 32 7.29 -19.73 8.44
CA VAL A 32 6.67 -20.01 7.14
C VAL A 32 6.26 -21.47 7.01
N HIS A 33 5.09 -21.68 6.41
CA HIS A 33 4.46 -22.98 6.20
C HIS A 33 4.44 -23.31 4.73
N TRP A 34 5.08 -24.41 4.35
CA TRP A 34 5.00 -24.93 2.99
C TRP A 34 3.55 -25.32 2.65
N LEU A 35 3.13 -25.02 1.42
CA LEU A 35 1.90 -25.60 0.87
C LEU A 35 2.04 -27.12 0.74
N GLN A 36 3.13 -27.54 0.11
CA GLN A 36 3.58 -28.93 -0.02
C GLN A 36 5.03 -29.02 0.45
N ASP A 37 5.32 -29.94 1.37
CA ASP A 37 6.69 -30.17 1.82
C ASP A 37 7.57 -30.64 0.65
N PRO A 38 8.67 -29.93 0.31
CA PRO A 38 9.47 -30.23 -0.87
C PRO A 38 10.19 -31.59 -0.79
N ARG A 39 10.43 -32.11 0.42
CA ARG A 39 11.13 -33.38 0.64
C ARG A 39 10.19 -34.59 0.56
N SER A 40 9.09 -34.58 1.31
CA SER A 40 8.15 -35.71 1.41
C SER A 40 7.04 -35.66 0.36
N ARG A 41 6.81 -34.50 -0.28
CA ARG A 41 5.67 -34.23 -1.18
C ARG A 41 4.30 -34.31 -0.51
N VAL A 42 4.27 -34.39 0.82
CA VAL A 42 3.03 -34.32 1.60
C VAL A 42 2.53 -32.89 1.60
N TYR A 43 1.24 -32.73 1.32
CA TYR A 43 0.57 -31.44 1.37
C TYR A 43 0.16 -31.10 2.81
N ASN A 44 0.49 -29.88 3.25
CA ASN A 44 0.04 -29.35 4.54
C ASN A 44 -1.36 -28.71 4.44
N PHE A 45 -1.75 -28.30 3.23
CA PHE A 45 -3.03 -27.67 2.88
C PHE A 45 -3.63 -28.37 1.66
N THR A 46 -4.86 -28.03 1.26
CA THR A 46 -5.46 -28.66 0.08
C THR A 46 -4.58 -28.48 -1.19
N PRO A 47 -4.35 -29.53 -1.99
CA PRO A 47 -3.65 -29.40 -3.27
C PRO A 47 -4.36 -28.45 -4.25
N TRP A 48 -5.66 -28.22 -4.07
CA TRP A 48 -6.46 -27.35 -4.92
C TRP A 48 -5.91 -25.92 -5.03
N ILE A 49 -5.43 -25.36 -3.91
CA ILE A 49 -4.86 -24.00 -3.89
C ILE A 49 -3.43 -23.94 -4.46
N GLU A 50 -2.80 -25.06 -4.80
CA GLU A 50 -1.44 -25.03 -5.37
C GLU A 50 -1.42 -24.33 -6.73
N SER A 51 -2.38 -24.62 -7.59
CA SER A 51 -2.44 -24.08 -8.96
C SER A 51 -3.26 -22.79 -8.98
N ILE A 52 -2.62 -21.68 -9.31
CA ILE A 52 -3.28 -20.38 -9.38
C ILE A 52 -3.99 -20.27 -10.74
N PRO A 53 -5.31 -19.98 -10.78
CA PRO A 53 -6.01 -19.68 -12.02
C PRO A 53 -5.42 -18.46 -12.73
N LYS A 54 -5.50 -18.41 -14.06
CA LYS A 54 -5.05 -17.23 -14.78
C LYS A 54 -5.91 -16.03 -14.38
N VAL A 55 -5.29 -14.87 -14.18
CA VAL A 55 -5.99 -13.64 -13.82
C VAL A 55 -7.07 -13.26 -14.84
N THR A 56 -6.85 -13.57 -16.11
CA THR A 56 -7.80 -13.31 -17.21
C THR A 56 -9.05 -14.16 -17.13
N ASP A 57 -8.98 -15.32 -16.48
CA ASP A 57 -10.10 -16.25 -16.33
C ASP A 57 -11.01 -15.84 -15.17
N PHE A 58 -10.57 -14.91 -14.31
CA PHE A 58 -11.36 -14.40 -13.20
C PHE A 58 -12.30 -13.27 -13.66
N ALA A 59 -13.56 -13.36 -13.22
CA ALA A 59 -14.61 -12.43 -13.59
C ALA A 59 -14.72 -11.29 -12.55
N PHE A 60 -13.83 -10.29 -12.64
CA PHE A 60 -13.80 -9.16 -11.71
C PHE A 60 -15.10 -8.36 -11.64
N GLU A 61 -15.91 -8.38 -12.69
CA GLU A 61 -17.26 -7.80 -12.73
C GLU A 61 -18.27 -8.51 -11.81
N ARG A 62 -17.94 -9.72 -11.30
CA ARG A 62 -18.77 -10.47 -10.35
C ARG A 62 -18.49 -10.12 -8.89
N ILE A 63 -17.45 -9.34 -8.61
CA ILE A 63 -17.13 -8.88 -7.25
C ILE A 63 -17.31 -7.37 -7.11
N THR A 64 -17.42 -6.89 -5.87
CA THR A 64 -17.47 -5.46 -5.60
C THR A 64 -16.12 -4.82 -5.94
N GLY A 65 -16.14 -3.80 -6.79
CA GLY A 65 -14.94 -3.09 -7.22
C GLY A 65 -14.34 -2.20 -6.13
N PHE A 66 -13.08 -1.82 -6.31
CA PHE A 66 -12.38 -0.87 -5.44
C PHE A 66 -13.07 0.51 -5.45
N VAL A 67 -13.33 1.06 -4.25
CA VAL A 67 -13.92 2.39 -4.08
C VAL A 67 -12.85 3.39 -3.65
N ARG A 68 -12.54 4.38 -4.51
CA ARG A 68 -11.64 5.50 -4.20
C ARG A 68 -12.23 6.42 -3.12
N SER A 69 -11.39 7.13 -2.37
CA SER A 69 -11.82 7.99 -1.26
C SER A 69 -12.75 9.10 -1.70
N SER A 70 -12.52 9.70 -2.87
CA SER A 70 -13.39 10.76 -3.44
C SER A 70 -14.77 10.26 -3.87
N LYS A 71 -14.93 8.96 -4.11
CA LYS A 71 -16.19 8.32 -4.52
C LYS A 71 -16.89 7.62 -3.36
N ASP A 72 -16.30 7.63 -2.18
CA ASP A 72 -16.86 7.01 -0.99
C ASP A 72 -17.78 7.98 -0.24
N THR A 73 -19.09 7.76 -0.37
CA THR A 73 -20.13 8.58 0.26
C THR A 73 -20.15 8.49 1.79
N ASP A 74 -19.84 7.32 2.36
CA ASP A 74 -19.82 7.12 3.81
C ASP A 74 -18.62 7.84 4.41
N LEU A 75 -17.46 7.70 3.77
CA LEU A 75 -16.24 8.39 4.16
C LEU A 75 -16.42 9.91 4.16
N HIS A 76 -17.02 10.46 3.10
CA HIS A 76 -17.33 11.89 3.00
C HIS A 76 -18.35 12.34 4.06
N THR A 77 -19.40 11.54 4.28
CA THR A 77 -20.43 11.81 5.31
C THR A 77 -19.81 11.86 6.70
N LEU A 78 -18.92 10.93 7.02
CA LEU A 78 -18.20 10.89 8.30
C LEU A 78 -17.27 12.11 8.44
N ALA A 79 -16.57 12.51 7.39
CA ALA A 79 -15.70 13.69 7.40
C ALA A 79 -16.49 14.96 7.76
N LYS A 80 -17.66 15.16 7.13
CA LYS A 80 -18.56 16.26 7.47
C LYS A 80 -19.13 16.16 8.88
N ARG A 81 -19.65 14.99 9.26
CA ARG A 81 -20.26 14.75 10.59
C ARG A 81 -19.29 15.06 11.72
N HIS A 82 -18.03 14.64 11.59
CA HIS A 82 -16.98 14.83 12.58
C HIS A 82 -16.13 16.09 12.36
N LYS A 83 -16.49 16.93 11.37
CA LYS A 83 -15.82 18.19 11.03
C LYS A 83 -14.32 18.02 10.77
N ARG A 84 -13.95 16.95 10.06
CA ARG A 84 -12.57 16.66 9.66
C ARG A 84 -12.38 17.06 8.20
N PRO A 85 -11.44 17.96 7.89
CA PRO A 85 -11.28 18.47 6.53
C PRO A 85 -10.65 17.45 5.58
N PHE A 86 -9.98 16.40 6.07
CA PHE A 86 -9.31 15.43 5.22
C PHE A 86 -9.93 14.05 5.36
N ALA A 87 -9.96 13.30 4.26
CA ALA A 87 -10.42 11.91 4.26
C ALA A 87 -9.58 11.05 3.32
N GLY A 88 -9.21 9.84 3.73
CA GLY A 88 -8.39 8.96 2.87
C GLY A 88 -8.45 7.49 3.26
N SER A 89 -8.10 6.63 2.31
CA SER A 89 -7.94 5.19 2.52
C SER A 89 -6.51 4.83 2.90
N THR A 90 -6.30 3.63 3.42
CA THR A 90 -4.96 3.04 3.61
C THR A 90 -4.12 3.10 2.34
N SER A 91 -4.69 2.79 1.19
CA SER A 91 -3.98 2.80 -0.10
C SER A 91 -3.49 4.18 -0.53
N SER A 92 -4.21 5.27 -0.22
CA SER A 92 -3.77 6.63 -0.55
C SER A 92 -2.86 7.26 0.51
N LEU A 93 -2.99 6.86 1.77
CA LEU A 93 -2.27 7.48 2.89
C LEU A 93 -0.92 6.83 3.21
N THR A 94 -0.78 5.51 3.03
CA THR A 94 0.43 4.78 3.45
C THR A 94 1.70 5.24 2.72
N GLY A 95 1.60 5.69 1.46
CA GLY A 95 2.71 6.30 0.73
C GLY A 95 3.14 7.65 1.32
N LEU A 96 2.17 8.52 1.64
CA LEU A 96 2.43 9.80 2.30
C LEU A 96 3.05 9.59 3.68
N LEU A 97 2.50 8.68 4.48
CA LEU A 97 3.02 8.32 5.80
C LEU A 97 4.43 7.73 5.73
N SER A 98 4.77 7.00 4.67
CA SER A 98 6.14 6.49 4.45
C SER A 98 7.14 7.64 4.28
N HIS A 99 6.80 8.67 3.50
CA HIS A 99 7.66 9.86 3.34
C HIS A 99 7.79 10.67 4.62
N ILE A 100 6.73 10.76 5.42
CA ILE A 100 6.79 11.36 6.75
C ILE A 100 7.70 10.53 7.67
N TYR A 101 7.62 9.19 7.62
CA TYR A 101 8.48 8.31 8.39
C TYR A 101 9.95 8.50 8.03
N PHE A 102 10.31 8.53 6.75
CA PHE A 102 11.68 8.77 6.31
C PHE A 102 12.25 10.08 6.87
N LEU A 103 11.42 11.12 6.93
CA LEU A 103 11.79 12.41 7.51
C LEU A 103 12.03 12.31 9.03
N ILE A 104 11.06 11.78 9.79
CA ILE A 104 11.16 11.78 11.26
C ILE A 104 12.16 10.75 11.80
N SER A 105 12.37 9.65 11.07
CA SER A 105 13.37 8.64 11.40
C SER A 105 14.78 9.04 10.96
N GLY A 106 14.90 10.08 10.13
CA GLY A 106 16.18 10.48 9.55
C GLY A 106 16.80 9.38 8.71
N ASP A 107 15.98 8.68 7.93
CA ASP A 107 16.36 7.52 7.11
C ASP A 107 17.00 6.38 7.90
N ARG A 108 16.34 5.99 8.99
CA ARG A 108 16.72 4.80 9.75
C ARG A 108 16.66 3.56 8.85
N ASP A 109 17.73 2.77 8.86
CA ASP A 109 17.79 1.46 8.21
C ASP A 109 16.89 0.44 8.92
N VAL A 110 16.46 -0.59 8.20
CA VAL A 110 15.71 -1.71 8.77
C VAL A 110 16.63 -2.68 9.51
N ASP A 111 16.06 -3.43 10.45
CA ASP A 111 16.74 -4.53 11.12
C ASP A 111 16.54 -5.85 10.37
N THR A 112 17.64 -6.42 9.89
CA THR A 112 17.69 -7.72 9.21
C THR A 112 18.44 -8.77 10.04
N SER A 113 18.74 -8.49 11.30
CA SER A 113 19.51 -9.38 12.19
C SER A 113 18.82 -10.71 12.49
N THR A 114 17.50 -10.78 12.28
CA THR A 114 16.71 -12.00 12.41
C THR A 114 16.92 -12.99 11.25
N LEU A 115 17.56 -12.55 10.16
CA LEU A 115 17.83 -13.38 8.98
C LEU A 115 19.14 -14.15 9.13
N SER A 116 19.26 -15.21 8.33
CA SER A 116 20.48 -16.00 8.26
C SER A 116 21.68 -15.18 7.76
N ARG A 117 22.87 -15.75 7.95
CA ARG A 117 24.14 -15.17 7.50
C ARG A 117 24.19 -14.86 6.00
N ALA A 118 23.29 -15.45 5.20
CA ALA A 118 23.15 -15.12 3.78
C ALA A 118 22.88 -13.62 3.53
N PHE A 119 22.30 -12.91 4.51
CA PHE A 119 21.96 -11.49 4.40
C PHE A 119 22.85 -10.57 5.25
N ALA A 120 23.92 -11.08 5.88
CA ALA A 120 24.75 -10.30 6.81
C ALA A 120 25.50 -9.11 6.17
N HIS A 121 25.67 -9.12 4.84
CA HIS A 121 26.33 -8.07 4.08
C HIS A 121 25.41 -7.42 3.04
N GLU A 122 24.13 -7.76 3.09
CA GLU A 122 23.12 -7.22 2.20
C GLU A 122 22.63 -5.84 2.69
N PRO A 123 22.20 -4.93 1.80
CA PRO A 123 21.77 -3.59 2.21
C PRO A 123 20.58 -3.59 3.17
N THR A 124 20.68 -2.80 4.24
CA THR A 124 19.61 -2.60 5.23
C THR A 124 18.76 -1.34 4.96
N SER A 125 19.01 -0.63 3.86
CA SER A 125 18.21 0.53 3.47
C SER A 125 16.90 0.11 2.81
N PHE A 126 15.86 0.92 2.91
CA PHE A 126 14.62 0.70 2.13
C PHE A 126 14.91 0.61 0.63
N THR A 127 14.13 -0.21 -0.09
CA THR A 127 14.34 -0.34 -1.53
C THR A 127 14.02 0.97 -2.26
N PRO A 128 14.59 1.22 -3.46
CA PRO A 128 14.24 2.37 -4.28
C PRO A 128 12.72 2.48 -4.50
N GLY A 129 12.05 1.34 -4.73
CA GLY A 129 10.60 1.25 -4.90
C GLY A 129 9.79 1.75 -3.70
N GLN A 130 10.26 1.47 -2.48
CA GLN A 130 9.61 1.93 -1.24
C GLN A 130 9.87 3.41 -0.96
N ARG A 131 10.91 3.99 -1.56
CA ARG A 131 11.27 5.40 -1.46
C ARG A 131 10.76 6.28 -2.60
N MET A 132 10.10 5.70 -3.60
CA MET A 132 9.56 6.45 -4.74
C MET A 132 8.65 7.59 -4.27
N PRO A 133 8.71 8.77 -4.92
CA PRO A 133 7.80 9.87 -4.62
C PRO A 133 6.34 9.41 -4.68
N THR A 134 5.51 9.94 -3.78
CA THR A 134 4.08 9.61 -3.73
C THR A 134 3.28 10.77 -4.26
N SER A 135 2.55 10.56 -5.36
CA SER A 135 1.64 11.55 -5.94
C SER A 135 0.19 11.23 -5.56
N VAL A 136 -0.53 12.23 -5.08
CA VAL A 136 -1.95 12.13 -4.71
C VAL A 136 -2.73 13.33 -5.23
N VAL A 137 -4.04 13.16 -5.33
CA VAL A 137 -5.00 14.24 -5.57
C VAL A 137 -5.83 14.44 -4.32
N LEU A 138 -5.85 15.68 -3.81
CA LEU A 138 -6.75 16.13 -2.76
C LEU A 138 -7.99 16.71 -3.46
N ASN A 139 -9.03 15.90 -3.57
CA ASN A 139 -10.28 16.26 -4.23
C ASN A 139 -11.15 17.08 -3.26
N TYR A 140 -11.30 18.37 -3.53
CA TYR A 140 -12.15 19.24 -2.74
C TYR A 140 -13.63 19.02 -3.09
N ASN A 141 -14.45 18.83 -2.06
CA ASN A 141 -15.90 18.85 -2.16
C ASN A 141 -16.49 19.33 -0.83
N GLU A 142 -17.23 20.44 -0.85
CA GLU A 142 -18.02 20.94 0.30
C GLU A 142 -17.28 20.90 1.66
N GLY A 143 -16.08 21.49 1.71
CA GLY A 143 -15.27 21.59 2.93
C GLY A 143 -14.41 20.37 3.26
N VAL A 144 -14.42 19.32 2.43
CA VAL A 144 -13.63 18.09 2.62
C VAL A 144 -12.71 17.86 1.43
N TRP A 145 -11.45 17.54 1.70
CA TRP A 145 -10.46 17.09 0.73
C TRP A 145 -10.27 15.58 0.84
N SER A 146 -10.85 14.82 -0.10
CA SER A 146 -10.66 13.38 -0.21
C SER A 146 -9.38 13.05 -0.97
N ILE A 147 -8.53 12.22 -0.35
CA ILE A 147 -7.18 11.90 -0.83
C ILE A 147 -7.23 10.61 -1.66
N ASP A 148 -6.94 10.74 -2.95
CA ASP A 148 -6.81 9.63 -3.89
C ASP A 148 -5.38 9.53 -4.42
N ALA A 149 -4.91 8.32 -4.74
CA ALA A 149 -3.64 8.15 -5.42
C ALA A 149 -3.72 8.67 -6.87
N ASP A 150 -2.72 9.45 -7.30
CA ASP A 150 -2.68 10.02 -8.64
C ASP A 150 -2.42 8.92 -9.69
N LYS A 151 -3.18 8.93 -10.79
CA LYS A 151 -3.11 7.93 -11.89
C LYS A 151 -3.24 6.46 -11.47
N ALA A 152 -3.90 6.18 -10.33
CA ALA A 152 -4.00 4.83 -9.81
C ALA A 152 -4.66 3.83 -10.77
N ASP A 153 -5.73 4.23 -11.48
CA ASP A 153 -6.44 3.32 -12.39
C ASP A 153 -5.61 3.02 -13.65
N GLU A 154 -5.01 4.04 -14.28
CA GLU A 154 -4.19 3.87 -15.49
C GLU A 154 -3.04 2.88 -15.28
N LEU A 155 -2.34 2.99 -14.13
CA LEU A 155 -1.23 2.10 -13.80
C LEU A 155 -1.71 0.73 -13.29
N ALA A 156 -2.87 0.65 -12.65
CA ALA A 156 -3.43 -0.61 -12.17
C ALA A 156 -3.83 -1.55 -13.30
N GLU A 157 -4.44 -1.04 -14.38
CA GLU A 157 -4.86 -1.86 -15.53
C GLU A 157 -3.70 -2.51 -16.27
N LYS A 158 -2.50 -1.92 -16.19
CA LYS A 158 -1.27 -2.41 -16.81
C LYS A 158 -0.45 -3.34 -15.90
N ASN A 159 -0.85 -3.51 -14.65
CA ASN A 159 -0.13 -4.28 -13.65
C ASN A 159 -0.92 -5.52 -13.22
N VAL A 160 -0.49 -6.67 -13.73
CA VAL A 160 -1.08 -7.98 -13.42
C VAL A 160 -1.18 -8.25 -11.92
N LEU A 161 -0.18 -7.83 -11.14
CA LEU A 161 -0.09 -8.11 -9.70
C LEU A 161 -1.17 -7.39 -8.89
N THR A 162 -1.64 -6.23 -9.35
CA THR A 162 -2.75 -5.52 -8.71
C THR A 162 -4.02 -6.36 -8.73
N TRP A 163 -4.35 -6.91 -9.90
CA TRP A 163 -5.55 -7.73 -10.10
C TRP A 163 -5.43 -9.13 -9.48
N MET A 164 -4.23 -9.71 -9.54
CA MET A 164 -3.95 -10.97 -8.85
C MET A 164 -4.10 -10.87 -7.34
N GLY A 165 -3.77 -9.73 -6.72
CA GLY A 165 -4.01 -9.51 -5.29
C GLY A 165 -5.47 -9.73 -4.92
N THR A 166 -6.38 -9.06 -5.63
CA THR A 166 -7.84 -9.18 -5.42
C THR A 166 -8.34 -10.60 -5.67
N MET A 167 -7.91 -11.23 -6.77
CA MET A 167 -8.30 -12.62 -7.08
C MET A 167 -7.83 -13.58 -5.99
N LEU A 168 -6.58 -13.47 -5.55
CA LEU A 168 -5.99 -14.36 -4.56
C LEU A 168 -6.58 -14.16 -3.16
N GLU A 169 -7.00 -12.94 -2.79
CA GLU A 169 -7.77 -12.71 -1.57
C GLU A 169 -9.03 -13.59 -1.55
N LYS A 170 -9.81 -13.58 -2.65
CA LYS A 170 -11.00 -14.44 -2.78
C LYS A 170 -10.63 -15.92 -2.85
N PHE A 171 -9.52 -16.27 -3.51
CA PHE A 171 -9.04 -17.65 -3.61
C PHE A 171 -8.71 -18.28 -2.25
N LEU A 172 -8.21 -17.46 -1.32
CA LEU A 172 -7.82 -17.90 0.02
C LEU A 172 -8.94 -17.84 1.06
N THR A 173 -10.06 -17.18 0.74
CA THR A 173 -11.18 -16.95 1.68
C THR A 173 -12.48 -17.64 1.28
N LEU A 174 -12.65 -18.01 0.00
CA LEU A 174 -13.81 -18.73 -0.49
C LEU A 174 -13.57 -20.25 -0.55
N SER A 175 -14.65 -21.02 -0.44
CA SER A 175 -14.61 -22.45 -0.74
C SER A 175 -14.29 -22.71 -2.21
N GLU A 176 -13.87 -23.94 -2.55
CA GLU A 176 -13.60 -24.30 -3.96
C GLU A 176 -14.83 -24.08 -4.86
N GLY A 177 -16.03 -24.39 -4.37
CA GLY A 177 -17.27 -24.19 -5.10
C GLY A 177 -17.56 -22.72 -5.37
N ASP A 178 -17.51 -21.90 -4.32
CA ASP A 178 -17.83 -20.47 -4.41
C ASP A 178 -16.80 -19.72 -5.26
N PHE A 179 -15.52 -20.08 -5.17
CA PHE A 179 -14.49 -19.46 -6.01
C PHE A 179 -14.69 -19.81 -7.49
N LYS A 180 -15.07 -21.05 -7.83
CA LYS A 180 -15.37 -21.43 -9.22
C LYS A 180 -16.52 -20.62 -9.81
N MET A 181 -17.47 -20.14 -8.99
CA MET A 181 -18.53 -19.24 -9.44
C MET A 181 -18.00 -17.86 -9.87
N LEU A 182 -16.78 -17.48 -9.48
CA LEU A 182 -16.12 -16.24 -9.91
C LEU A 182 -15.25 -16.41 -11.16
N LEU A 183 -15.19 -17.62 -11.74
CA LEU A 183 -14.48 -17.86 -12.99
C LEU A 183 -15.40 -17.62 -14.19
N ARG A 184 -14.85 -17.02 -15.26
CA ARG A 184 -15.54 -16.77 -16.54
C ARG A 184 -16.03 -18.05 -17.20
N SER A 185 -15.36 -19.18 -16.97
CA SER A 185 -15.77 -20.50 -17.45
C SER A 185 -17.10 -20.98 -16.88
N THR A 186 -17.50 -20.45 -15.73
CA THR A 186 -18.77 -20.78 -15.09
C THR A 186 -19.82 -19.79 -15.60
N PRO A 187 -20.92 -20.27 -16.24
CA PRO A 187 -21.98 -19.40 -16.72
C PRO A 187 -22.50 -18.50 -15.59
N ALA A 188 -22.80 -17.23 -15.91
CA ALA A 188 -23.60 -16.42 -15.01
C ALA A 188 -25.00 -17.06 -14.95
N GLU A 189 -25.54 -17.30 -13.76
CA GLU A 189 -26.95 -17.70 -13.65
C GLU A 189 -27.81 -16.50 -14.09
N ASP A 190 -28.59 -16.68 -15.14
CA ASP A 190 -29.47 -15.63 -15.65
C ASP A 190 -30.53 -15.26 -14.59
N GLY A 191 -30.54 -13.99 -14.17
CA GLY A 191 -31.65 -13.42 -13.41
C GLY A 191 -31.59 -13.54 -11.88
N VAL A 192 -30.52 -14.09 -11.29
CA VAL A 192 -30.28 -13.97 -9.84
C VAL A 192 -29.16 -12.96 -9.62
N ASP A 193 -29.54 -11.70 -9.43
CA ASP A 193 -28.64 -10.71 -8.84
C ASP A 193 -28.51 -11.00 -7.33
N ASP A 194 -27.93 -12.15 -6.96
CA ASP A 194 -27.64 -12.54 -5.56
C ASP A 194 -26.41 -11.81 -5.02
N ARG A 195 -26.04 -10.67 -5.63
CA ARG A 195 -24.94 -9.85 -5.15
C ARG A 195 -25.45 -9.14 -3.92
N ASP A 196 -24.96 -9.59 -2.76
CA ASP A 196 -25.11 -8.87 -1.51
C ASP A 196 -24.82 -7.37 -1.75
N PRO A 197 -25.84 -6.49 -1.68
CA PRO A 197 -25.72 -5.09 -2.06
C PRO A 197 -24.94 -4.30 -1.01
N ARG A 198 -24.63 -4.91 0.13
CA ARG A 198 -23.83 -4.31 1.18
C ARG A 198 -22.42 -4.04 0.68
N ARG A 199 -21.78 -3.06 1.30
CA ARG A 199 -20.40 -2.69 0.98
C ARG A 199 -19.45 -3.75 1.51
N GLU A 200 -18.24 -3.81 0.95
CA GLU A 200 -17.15 -4.58 1.56
C GLU A 200 -16.92 -4.13 3.01
N ALA A 201 -16.34 -5.02 3.82
CA ALA A 201 -16.07 -4.74 5.21
C ALA A 201 -15.04 -3.60 5.35
N TYR A 202 -15.50 -2.44 5.82
CA TYR A 202 -14.63 -1.30 6.12
C TYR A 202 -14.59 -1.00 7.62
N ARG A 203 -13.40 -0.65 8.10
CA ARG A 203 -13.21 0.11 9.34
C ARG A 203 -13.08 1.59 9.00
N TYR A 204 -13.78 2.42 9.76
CA TYR A 204 -13.58 3.86 9.77
C TYR A 204 -12.97 4.30 11.11
N ALA A 205 -12.07 5.27 11.04
CA ALA A 205 -11.48 5.88 12.21
C ALA A 205 -11.23 7.37 12.00
N MET A 206 -11.05 8.13 13.08
CA MET A 206 -10.76 9.56 13.03
C MET A 206 -9.54 9.93 13.85
N SER A 207 -8.82 10.95 13.40
CA SER A 207 -7.84 11.71 14.18
C SER A 207 -8.26 13.18 14.27
N ASP A 208 -7.35 14.10 14.59
CA ASP A 208 -7.67 15.53 14.76
C ASP A 208 -8.19 16.17 13.47
N ARG A 209 -7.69 15.77 12.30
CA ARG A 209 -8.07 16.39 11.01
C ARG A 209 -8.38 15.39 9.90
N LEU A 210 -8.19 14.09 10.12
CA LEU A 210 -8.46 13.04 9.14
C LEU A 210 -9.63 12.14 9.55
N ILE A 211 -10.42 11.72 8.57
CA ILE A 211 -11.10 10.43 8.58
C ILE A 211 -10.30 9.43 7.76
N LEU A 212 -10.15 8.24 8.30
CA LEU A 212 -9.35 7.15 7.77
C LEU A 212 -10.28 5.97 7.49
N ARG A 213 -10.09 5.30 6.35
CA ARG A 213 -10.78 4.06 6.00
C ARG A 213 -9.78 2.94 5.72
N SER A 214 -10.02 1.76 6.27
CA SER A 214 -9.36 0.52 5.86
C SER A 214 -10.39 -0.49 5.41
N GLN A 215 -10.16 -1.15 4.28
CA GLN A 215 -10.81 -2.43 3.99
C GLN A 215 -10.27 -3.50 4.94
N LEU A 216 -11.12 -4.43 5.34
CA LEU A 216 -10.80 -5.52 6.26
C LEU A 216 -10.91 -6.85 5.50
N ASP A 217 -9.76 -7.50 5.30
CA ASP A 217 -9.71 -8.69 4.45
C ASP A 217 -10.18 -9.94 5.19
N CYS A 218 -9.75 -10.12 6.45
CA CYS A 218 -9.99 -11.35 7.18
C CYS A 218 -10.09 -11.17 8.70
N VAL A 219 -10.77 -12.09 9.38
CA VAL A 219 -10.91 -12.11 10.85
C VAL A 219 -10.80 -13.53 11.43
N ASP A 220 -10.11 -13.66 12.55
CA ASP A 220 -10.13 -14.83 13.42
C ASP A 220 -10.14 -14.40 14.89
N SER A 221 -11.23 -14.74 15.60
CA SER A 221 -11.44 -14.35 17.01
C SER A 221 -10.39 -14.88 18.00
N ARG A 222 -9.55 -15.83 17.60
CA ARG A 222 -8.47 -16.37 18.43
C ARG A 222 -7.21 -15.49 18.39
N LEU A 223 -7.09 -14.60 17.41
CA LEU A 223 -6.00 -13.63 17.34
C LEU A 223 -6.23 -12.48 18.36
N PRO A 224 -5.16 -11.81 18.83
CA PRO A 224 -5.29 -10.67 19.73
C PRO A 224 -6.13 -9.51 19.18
N GLY A 225 -6.57 -8.64 20.09
CA GLY A 225 -7.27 -7.39 19.74
C GLY A 225 -8.64 -7.65 19.09
N THR A 226 -8.82 -7.13 17.88
CA THR A 226 -10.05 -7.29 17.09
C THR A 226 -10.13 -8.65 16.38
N GLY A 227 -9.01 -9.40 16.35
CA GLY A 227 -8.85 -10.60 15.55
C GLY A 227 -8.75 -10.35 14.04
N VAL A 228 -8.83 -9.10 13.58
CA VAL A 228 -8.80 -8.75 12.16
C VAL A 228 -7.37 -8.72 11.65
N PHE A 229 -7.12 -9.20 10.44
CA PHE A 229 -5.82 -9.16 9.78
C PHE A 229 -5.96 -8.97 8.27
N ASP A 230 -4.88 -8.52 7.66
CA ASP A 230 -4.82 -8.28 6.21
C ASP A 230 -4.35 -9.52 5.46
N ILE A 231 -4.76 -9.69 4.21
CA ILE A 231 -4.20 -10.72 3.32
C ILE A 231 -3.32 -10.05 2.28
N LYS A 232 -2.04 -10.42 2.26
CA LYS A 232 -1.06 -9.96 1.27
C LYS A 232 -0.54 -11.13 0.47
N THR A 233 -0.37 -10.90 -0.83
CA THR A 233 0.26 -11.87 -1.72
C THR A 233 1.64 -11.36 -2.09
N ARG A 234 2.60 -12.29 -2.12
CA ARG A 234 3.99 -12.00 -2.43
C ARG A 234 4.42 -12.78 -3.66
N ALA A 235 4.39 -12.09 -4.80
CA ALA A 235 5.02 -12.59 -6.01
C ALA A 235 6.54 -12.71 -5.78
N ALA A 236 7.12 -13.82 -6.26
CA ALA A 236 8.54 -14.09 -6.18
C ALA A 236 9.37 -12.98 -6.86
N VAL A 237 10.62 -12.81 -6.43
CA VAL A 237 11.49 -11.71 -6.86
C VAL A 237 11.54 -11.44 -8.37
N PRO A 238 11.70 -12.42 -9.29
CA PRO A 238 11.83 -12.09 -10.71
C PRO A 238 10.57 -11.43 -11.28
N ILE A 239 9.38 -11.86 -10.82
CA ILE A 239 8.09 -11.31 -11.26
C ILE A 239 7.93 -9.85 -10.81
N ARG A 240 8.43 -9.52 -9.61
CA ARG A 240 8.38 -8.15 -9.08
C ARG A 240 9.34 -7.20 -9.80
N LEU A 241 10.46 -7.73 -10.30
CA LEU A 241 11.46 -6.96 -11.03
C LEU A 241 11.08 -6.80 -12.51
N ASP A 242 10.32 -7.73 -13.07
CA ASP A 242 9.89 -7.71 -14.47
C ASP A 242 8.46 -8.23 -14.61
N VAL A 243 7.51 -7.31 -14.35
CA VAL A 243 6.08 -7.61 -14.32
C VAL A 243 5.48 -7.89 -15.69
N LEU A 244 6.10 -7.38 -16.77
CA LEU A 244 5.63 -7.64 -18.14
C LEU A 244 5.92 -9.07 -18.59
N ASN A 245 7.01 -9.66 -18.09
CA ASN A 245 7.44 -11.04 -18.35
C ASN A 245 7.05 -12.00 -17.21
N TYR A 246 5.92 -11.75 -16.54
CA TYR A 246 5.54 -12.54 -15.36
C TYR A 246 5.29 -14.03 -15.69
N GLU A 247 4.85 -14.35 -16.92
CA GLU A 247 4.61 -15.72 -17.35
C GLU A 247 5.92 -16.50 -17.49
N GLU A 248 6.94 -15.93 -18.14
CA GLU A 248 8.27 -16.51 -18.25
C GLU A 248 8.94 -16.64 -16.88
N ASN A 249 8.82 -15.58 -16.07
CA ASN A 249 9.37 -15.54 -14.72
C ASN A 249 8.66 -16.49 -13.74
N SER A 250 7.49 -17.03 -14.09
CA SER A 250 6.80 -18.05 -13.30
C SER A 250 7.56 -19.37 -13.21
N GLY A 251 8.61 -19.58 -14.02
CA GLY A 251 9.52 -20.71 -13.87
C GLY A 251 10.35 -20.69 -12.57
N TYR A 252 10.46 -19.55 -11.90
CA TYR A 252 11.15 -19.45 -10.61
C TYR A 252 10.39 -20.18 -9.52
N LEU A 253 11.13 -20.97 -8.71
CA LEU A 253 10.56 -21.76 -7.63
C LEU A 253 11.21 -21.38 -6.29
N ILE A 254 10.40 -21.27 -5.24
CA ILE A 254 10.90 -21.28 -3.87
C ILE A 254 11.15 -22.74 -3.47
N LYS A 255 12.41 -23.07 -3.17
CA LYS A 255 12.90 -24.44 -2.90
C LYS A 255 13.32 -24.65 -1.45
N THR A 256 13.63 -23.58 -0.74
CA THR A 256 14.21 -23.62 0.60
C THR A 256 13.54 -22.64 1.57
N LEU A 257 13.68 -22.90 2.87
CA LEU A 257 13.24 -21.94 3.90
C LEU A 257 14.18 -20.74 3.95
N THR A 258 15.49 -21.01 3.98
CA THR A 258 16.57 -20.03 4.15
C THR A 258 17.49 -19.99 2.93
N GLY A 259 18.10 -18.85 2.65
CA GLY A 259 19.07 -18.67 1.56
C GLY A 259 18.89 -17.34 0.81
N ALA A 260 19.89 -16.94 0.04
CA ALA A 260 19.86 -15.66 -0.67
C ALA A 260 18.98 -15.66 -1.94
N LEU A 261 18.61 -16.84 -2.44
CA LEU A 261 17.81 -17.05 -3.65
C LEU A 261 16.94 -18.29 -3.47
N GLU A 262 15.85 -18.36 -4.23
CA GLU A 262 14.90 -19.50 -4.25
C GLU A 262 14.46 -19.93 -2.84
N SER A 263 14.29 -18.95 -1.94
CA SER A 263 13.97 -19.16 -0.53
C SER A 263 12.87 -18.24 -0.04
N PHE A 264 12.12 -18.66 0.98
CA PHE A 264 11.19 -17.78 1.68
C PHE A 264 11.91 -16.62 2.37
N GLU A 265 13.10 -16.89 2.94
CA GLU A 265 13.92 -15.87 3.59
C GLU A 265 14.31 -14.73 2.65
N LYS A 266 14.58 -15.00 1.36
CA LYS A 266 14.82 -13.93 0.37
C LYS A 266 13.59 -13.08 0.14
N GLU A 267 12.41 -13.69 0.06
CA GLU A 267 11.18 -12.95 -0.11
C GLU A 267 10.83 -12.12 1.13
N TYR A 268 11.11 -12.66 2.32
CA TYR A 268 10.95 -11.99 3.61
C TYR A 268 11.94 -10.83 3.79
N TYR A 269 13.23 -11.02 3.48
CA TYR A 269 14.23 -9.94 3.42
C TYR A 269 13.76 -8.76 2.58
N ASP A 270 13.26 -9.05 1.36
CA ASP A 270 12.75 -8.01 0.50
C ASP A 270 11.47 -7.38 1.07
N LEU A 271 10.60 -8.14 1.76
CA LEU A 271 9.38 -7.63 2.39
C LEU A 271 9.70 -6.60 3.48
N ILE A 272 10.68 -6.87 4.35
CA ILE A 272 11.16 -5.92 5.37
C ILE A 272 11.49 -4.57 4.72
N ARG A 273 12.28 -4.62 3.64
CA ARG A 273 12.79 -3.42 2.96
C ARG A 273 11.80 -2.75 2.01
N SER A 274 10.79 -3.46 1.51
CA SER A 274 9.95 -2.98 0.42
C SER A 274 8.47 -2.78 0.77
N ALA A 275 7.96 -3.41 1.84
CA ALA A 275 6.53 -3.48 2.09
C ALA A 275 6.14 -3.26 3.56
N PHE A 276 6.93 -3.76 4.52
CA PHE A 276 6.56 -3.75 5.94
C PHE A 276 6.23 -2.35 6.47
N LEU A 277 6.90 -1.30 6.00
CA LEU A 277 6.54 0.07 6.42
C LEU A 277 5.09 0.41 6.04
N LYS A 278 4.67 0.14 4.80
CA LYS A 278 3.28 0.37 4.36
C LYS A 278 2.30 -0.56 5.05
N TYR A 279 2.67 -1.83 5.22
CA TYR A 279 1.82 -2.81 5.90
C TYR A 279 1.60 -2.42 7.37
N SER A 280 2.64 -1.99 8.09
CA SER A 280 2.50 -1.52 9.48
C SER A 280 1.53 -0.34 9.59
N PHE A 281 1.59 0.62 8.66
CA PHE A 281 0.63 1.72 8.59
C PHE A 281 -0.78 1.25 8.29
N GLN A 282 -0.94 0.33 7.33
CA GLN A 282 -2.24 -0.24 6.98
C GLN A 282 -2.86 -0.97 8.18
N VAL A 283 -2.09 -1.83 8.85
CA VAL A 283 -2.52 -2.61 10.02
C VAL A 283 -2.89 -1.69 11.19
N ARG A 284 -2.12 -0.61 11.44
CA ARG A 284 -2.46 0.44 12.42
C ARG A 284 -3.76 1.17 12.08
N ILE A 285 -3.95 1.55 10.81
CA ILE A 285 -5.17 2.23 10.32
C ILE A 285 -6.36 1.27 10.26
N GLY A 286 -6.13 -0.04 10.12
CA GLY A 286 -7.17 -1.06 10.14
C GLY A 286 -7.50 -1.61 11.52
N ASN A 287 -6.72 -1.24 12.55
CA ASN A 287 -6.76 -1.87 13.88
C ASN A 287 -6.72 -3.40 13.77
N MET A 288 -5.77 -3.86 12.96
CA MET A 288 -5.51 -5.26 12.63
C MET A 288 -4.37 -5.80 13.51
N ASP A 289 -4.33 -7.11 13.72
CA ASP A 289 -3.27 -7.79 14.47
C ASP A 289 -1.99 -7.99 13.64
N GLY A 290 -2.13 -8.20 12.33
CA GLY A 290 -1.01 -8.52 11.46
C GLY A 290 -1.43 -8.73 10.01
N VAL A 291 -0.58 -9.43 9.25
CA VAL A 291 -0.79 -9.77 7.85
C VAL A 291 -0.50 -11.25 7.59
N LEU A 292 -1.40 -11.92 6.87
CA LEU A 292 -1.10 -13.21 6.25
C LEU A 292 -0.42 -12.96 4.90
N ILE A 293 0.73 -13.60 4.66
CA ILE A 293 1.48 -13.51 3.43
C ILE A 293 1.38 -14.83 2.67
N ALA A 294 0.88 -14.79 1.44
CA ALA A 294 0.83 -15.92 0.52
C ALA A 294 1.91 -15.78 -0.57
N TYR A 295 2.91 -16.66 -0.58
CA TYR A 295 4.02 -16.60 -1.53
C TYR A 295 3.69 -17.36 -2.82
N HIS A 296 3.90 -16.73 -3.97
CA HIS A 296 3.58 -17.32 -5.27
C HIS A 296 4.54 -16.90 -6.38
N ASN A 297 4.52 -17.63 -7.48
CA ASN A 297 5.17 -17.24 -8.75
C ASN A 297 4.12 -16.98 -9.85
N THR A 298 2.92 -16.54 -9.46
CA THR A 298 1.73 -16.30 -10.31
C THR A 298 1.12 -17.54 -10.97
N ALA A 299 1.86 -18.64 -11.14
CA ALA A 299 1.33 -19.93 -11.60
C ALA A 299 0.97 -20.86 -10.44
N ARG A 300 1.71 -20.78 -9.32
CA ARG A 300 1.48 -21.61 -8.13
C ARG A 300 1.75 -20.90 -6.82
N LEU A 301 1.07 -21.34 -5.77
CA LEU A 301 1.36 -21.00 -4.38
C LEU A 301 2.45 -21.92 -3.82
N PHE A 302 3.38 -21.36 -3.04
CA PHE A 302 4.47 -22.09 -2.39
C PHE A 302 4.20 -22.35 -0.92
N GLY A 303 3.56 -21.41 -0.24
CA GLY A 303 3.38 -21.44 1.21
C GLY A 303 2.90 -20.11 1.76
N PHE A 304 2.77 -20.08 3.08
CA PHE A 304 2.12 -19.00 3.82
C PHE A 304 2.89 -18.64 5.07
N GLN A 305 2.89 -17.37 5.46
CA GLN A 305 3.47 -16.89 6.70
C GLN A 305 2.54 -15.86 7.32
N TYR A 306 2.29 -15.95 8.62
CA TYR A 306 1.66 -14.86 9.36
C TYR A 306 2.74 -13.97 9.96
N VAL A 307 2.62 -12.65 9.77
CA VAL A 307 3.55 -11.65 10.31
C VAL A 307 2.73 -10.65 11.13
N SER A 308 2.95 -10.64 12.45
CA SER A 308 2.24 -9.73 13.35
C SER A 308 2.68 -8.28 13.17
N LEU A 309 1.85 -7.33 13.63
CA LEU A 309 2.24 -5.92 13.70
C LEU A 309 3.54 -5.74 14.51
N GLU A 310 3.66 -6.44 15.63
CA GLU A 310 4.84 -6.38 16.50
C GLU A 310 6.10 -6.82 15.75
N GLU A 311 6.04 -7.91 15.00
CA GLU A 311 7.17 -8.41 14.19
C GLU A 311 7.57 -7.40 13.11
N MET A 312 6.60 -6.85 12.37
CA MET A 312 6.89 -5.81 11.38
C MET A 312 7.53 -4.57 12.03
N GLU A 313 6.97 -4.07 13.13
CA GLU A 313 7.47 -2.88 13.81
C GLU A 313 8.83 -3.10 14.45
N ALA A 314 9.13 -4.30 14.96
CA ALA A 314 10.45 -4.64 15.48
C ALA A 314 11.53 -4.47 14.40
N THR A 315 11.26 -4.90 13.16
CA THR A 315 12.21 -4.74 12.05
C THR A 315 12.33 -3.29 11.53
N LEU A 316 11.31 -2.46 11.74
CA LEU A 316 11.29 -1.07 11.24
C LEU A 316 11.81 -0.06 12.27
N TYR A 317 11.30 -0.16 13.49
CA TYR A 317 11.46 0.83 14.57
C TYR A 317 12.39 0.33 15.68
N GLY A 318 12.58 -0.99 15.78
CA GLY A 318 13.13 -1.67 16.95
C GLY A 318 12.02 -2.19 17.86
N PRO A 319 12.35 -3.02 18.87
CA PRO A 319 11.37 -3.48 19.85
C PRO A 319 10.80 -2.28 20.61
N GLY A 320 9.51 -2.34 20.97
CA GLY A 320 8.87 -1.33 21.79
C GLY A 320 7.60 -0.75 21.18
N ASN A 321 7.30 0.50 21.51
CA ASN A 321 5.98 1.09 21.26
C ASN A 321 5.87 1.79 19.89
N GLY A 322 5.68 1.04 18.81
CA GLY A 322 5.50 1.60 17.45
C GLY A 322 4.33 2.59 17.31
N THR A 323 3.36 2.58 18.24
CA THR A 323 2.25 3.54 18.30
C THR A 323 2.75 4.99 18.36
N ARG A 324 3.87 5.26 19.02
CA ARG A 324 4.44 6.62 19.11
C ARG A 324 4.89 7.14 17.75
N VAL A 325 5.45 6.25 16.91
CA VAL A 325 5.93 6.55 15.57
C VAL A 325 4.74 6.81 14.66
N PHE A 326 3.76 5.89 14.69
CA PHE A 326 2.50 6.03 13.97
C PHE A 326 1.81 7.37 14.27
N ASN A 327 1.61 7.68 15.56
CA ASN A 327 0.95 8.91 15.98
C ASN A 327 1.67 10.15 15.45
N LYS A 328 3.01 10.20 15.52
CA LYS A 328 3.79 11.33 15.01
C LYS A 328 3.73 11.46 13.50
N CYS A 329 3.71 10.34 12.77
CA CYS A 329 3.52 10.36 11.32
C CYS A 329 2.16 10.95 10.94
N VAL A 330 1.07 10.49 11.58
CA VAL A 330 -0.28 11.02 11.31
C VAL A 330 -0.38 12.49 11.69
N MET A 331 0.11 12.87 12.88
CA MET A 331 0.09 14.27 13.34
C MET A 331 0.83 15.21 12.37
N LEU A 332 2.04 14.83 11.93
CA LEU A 332 2.80 15.66 11.01
C LEU A 332 2.14 15.70 9.62
N LEU A 333 1.61 14.56 9.14
CA LEU A 333 0.85 14.53 7.88
C LEU A 333 -0.35 15.50 7.92
N GLU A 334 -1.10 15.56 9.02
CA GLU A 334 -2.23 16.48 9.17
C GLU A 334 -1.81 17.96 9.10
N LYS A 335 -0.63 18.31 9.66
CA LYS A 335 -0.09 19.67 9.55
C LYS A 335 0.31 19.98 8.12
N VAL A 336 1.01 19.05 7.45
CA VAL A 336 1.41 19.23 6.04
C VAL A 336 0.18 19.34 5.13
N LEU A 337 -0.82 18.49 5.28
CA LEU A 337 -2.07 18.55 4.50
C LEU A 337 -2.80 19.88 4.71
N SER A 338 -2.78 20.44 5.92
CA SER A 338 -3.38 21.74 6.22
C SER A 338 -2.70 22.87 5.46
N ASP A 339 -1.37 22.87 5.41
CA ASP A 339 -0.61 23.86 4.65
C ASP A 339 -0.79 23.66 3.14
N VAL A 340 -0.84 22.41 2.66
CA VAL A 340 -1.13 22.08 1.25
C VAL A 340 -2.49 22.64 0.82
N ALA A 341 -3.54 22.38 1.59
CA ALA A 341 -4.88 22.91 1.32
C ALA A 341 -4.92 24.45 1.40
N GLY A 342 -4.11 25.04 2.28
CA GLY A 342 -3.99 26.49 2.43
C GLY A 342 -3.40 27.21 1.21
N VAL A 343 -2.58 26.54 0.39
CA VAL A 343 -1.90 27.19 -0.75
C VAL A 343 -2.89 27.73 -1.80
N TYR A 344 -3.88 26.92 -2.17
CA TYR A 344 -4.87 27.28 -3.21
C TYR A 344 -6.31 27.33 -2.68
N GLY A 345 -6.49 27.17 -1.36
CA GLY A 345 -7.77 27.25 -0.68
C GLY A 345 -8.71 26.09 -1.02
N GLU A 346 -9.99 26.39 -1.14
CA GLU A 346 -11.09 25.46 -1.43
C GLU A 346 -11.09 24.96 -2.90
N ARG A 347 -9.98 24.35 -3.32
CA ARG A 347 -9.77 23.78 -4.66
C ARG A 347 -9.16 22.39 -4.57
N SER A 348 -9.43 21.58 -5.59
CA SER A 348 -8.74 20.31 -5.77
C SER A 348 -7.29 20.56 -6.20
N VAL A 349 -6.35 19.88 -5.54
CA VAL A 349 -4.91 20.03 -5.82
C VAL A 349 -4.26 18.67 -6.03
N ARG A 350 -3.34 18.60 -7.00
CA ARG A 350 -2.40 17.49 -7.15
C ARG A 350 -1.16 17.82 -6.35
N CYS A 351 -0.66 16.85 -5.59
CA CYS A 351 0.59 17.02 -4.88
C CYS A 351 1.47 15.78 -4.90
N THR A 352 2.78 16.00 -4.90
CA THR A 352 3.80 14.95 -4.88
C THR A 352 4.67 15.14 -3.65
N PHE A 353 4.82 14.09 -2.85
CA PHE A 353 5.60 14.06 -1.62
C PHE A 353 6.89 13.27 -1.86
N GLU A 354 8.00 13.83 -1.41
CA GLU A 354 9.29 13.13 -1.42
C GLU A 354 10.19 13.55 -0.26
N THR A 355 10.60 12.57 0.55
CA THR A 355 11.78 12.67 1.41
C THR A 355 12.92 11.93 0.74
N ARG A 356 13.75 12.68 0.02
CA ARG A 356 14.94 12.13 -0.63
C ARG A 356 15.88 11.54 0.42
N GLU A 357 16.46 10.38 0.12
CA GLU A 357 17.39 9.72 1.02
C GLU A 357 18.51 10.67 1.47
N ARG A 358 18.69 10.77 2.79
CA ARG A 358 19.66 11.61 3.50
C ARG A 358 19.51 13.11 3.27
N SER A 359 18.39 13.60 2.72
CA SER A 359 18.14 15.04 2.57
C SER A 359 17.80 15.74 3.88
N GLN A 360 17.26 14.99 4.86
CA GLN A 360 16.66 15.53 6.10
C GLN A 360 15.56 16.58 5.83
N GLN A 361 14.91 16.49 4.67
CA GLN A 361 13.86 17.39 4.23
C GLN A 361 12.83 16.62 3.39
N LEU A 362 11.55 16.83 3.71
CA LEU A 362 10.44 16.45 2.86
C LEU A 362 10.10 17.65 1.95
N ASN A 363 10.02 17.40 0.66
CA ASN A 363 9.51 18.33 -0.33
C ASN A 363 8.08 17.93 -0.72
N VAL A 364 7.20 18.93 -0.84
CA VAL A 364 5.84 18.74 -1.35
C VAL A 364 5.59 19.75 -2.46
N TRP A 365 5.38 19.27 -3.68
CA TRP A 365 4.99 20.09 -4.82
C TRP A 365 3.47 20.08 -4.96
N ILE A 366 2.86 21.23 -5.23
CA ILE A 366 1.41 21.41 -5.23
C ILE A 366 1.01 22.22 -6.46
N ALA A 367 0.05 21.74 -7.22
CA ALA A 367 -0.57 22.46 -8.31
C ALA A 367 -2.10 22.21 -8.32
N PRO A 368 -2.92 23.17 -8.76
CA PRO A 368 -4.34 22.94 -9.01
C PRO A 368 -4.56 21.76 -9.97
N VAL A 369 -5.61 20.97 -9.74
CA VAL A 369 -5.99 19.88 -10.67
C VAL A 369 -6.58 20.45 -11.95
N GLU A 370 -7.49 21.40 -11.79
CA GLU A 370 -8.16 22.10 -12.88
C GLU A 370 -7.55 23.49 -13.00
N TRP A 371 -6.99 23.77 -14.19
CA TRP A 371 -6.43 25.07 -14.53
C TRP A 371 -6.56 25.31 -16.03
N ASP A 372 -7.28 26.35 -16.41
CA ASP A 372 -7.38 26.78 -17.80
C ASP A 372 -6.45 27.98 -18.02
N GLU A 373 -5.32 27.74 -18.68
CA GLU A 373 -4.32 28.78 -18.94
C GLU A 373 -4.83 29.89 -19.86
N GLN A 374 -5.77 29.59 -20.76
CA GLN A 374 -6.36 30.58 -21.67
C GLN A 374 -7.32 31.49 -20.91
N ALA A 375 -8.19 30.91 -20.08
CA ALA A 375 -9.12 31.67 -19.26
C ALA A 375 -8.40 32.48 -18.17
N GLU A 376 -7.36 31.92 -17.56
CA GLU A 376 -6.60 32.55 -16.47
C GLU A 376 -5.51 33.51 -16.98
N GLY A 377 -5.17 33.45 -18.28
CA GLY A 377 -4.15 34.29 -18.93
C GLY A 377 -2.73 34.08 -18.41
N LYS A 378 -2.46 32.96 -17.73
CA LYS A 378 -1.16 32.63 -17.13
C LYS A 378 -0.99 31.11 -16.96
N PRO A 379 0.26 30.62 -16.93
CA PRO A 379 0.54 29.19 -16.73
C PRO A 379 0.01 28.67 -15.39
N CYS A 380 -0.29 27.37 -15.32
CA CYS A 380 -0.74 26.73 -14.08
C CYS A 380 0.24 27.00 -12.93
N PRO A 381 -0.20 27.64 -11.82
CA PRO A 381 0.68 27.97 -10.72
C PRO A 381 1.14 26.70 -10.01
N ILE A 382 2.32 26.76 -9.43
CA ILE A 382 2.91 25.66 -8.67
C ILE A 382 3.61 26.21 -7.44
N ALA A 383 3.46 25.50 -6.32
CA ALA A 383 4.14 25.80 -5.07
C ALA A 383 4.97 24.60 -4.63
N GLN A 384 6.04 24.88 -3.88
CA GLN A 384 6.83 23.87 -3.18
C GLN A 384 6.83 24.20 -1.69
N LEU A 385 6.48 23.23 -0.85
CA LEU A 385 6.67 23.28 0.59
C LEU A 385 7.90 22.45 0.96
N ASP A 386 8.73 23.01 1.84
CA ASP A 386 9.91 22.39 2.41
C ASP A 386 9.67 22.14 3.90
N ILE A 387 9.67 20.88 4.30
CA ILE A 387 9.39 20.44 5.67
C ILE A 387 10.65 19.85 6.30
N LYS A 388 11.01 20.38 7.47
CA LYS A 388 12.12 19.90 8.30
C LYS A 388 11.64 19.57 9.70
N VAL A 389 12.32 18.64 10.36
CA VAL A 389 11.99 18.22 11.73
C VAL A 389 13.23 18.18 12.63
N ALA A 390 13.01 18.31 13.92
CA ALA A 390 14.01 18.09 14.96
C ALA A 390 13.39 17.27 16.09
N SER A 391 14.10 16.24 16.55
CA SER A 391 13.63 15.33 17.59
C SER A 391 14.33 15.60 18.91
N PHE A 392 13.57 15.63 20.01
CA PHE A 392 14.09 15.80 21.36
C PHE A 392 13.55 14.68 22.25
N LEU A 393 14.44 14.05 23.02
CA LEU A 393 14.07 13.03 24.01
C LEU A 393 14.12 13.64 25.41
N GLN A 394 13.25 13.15 26.29
CA GLN A 394 13.23 13.57 27.68
C GLN A 394 14.62 13.43 28.33
N GLY A 395 15.07 14.51 28.96
CA GLY A 395 16.39 14.59 29.61
C GLY A 395 17.54 14.99 28.69
N GLU A 396 17.32 15.13 27.38
CA GLU A 396 18.32 15.66 26.44
C GLU A 396 18.09 17.17 26.24
N SER A 397 19.15 17.96 26.32
CA SER A 397 19.11 19.41 26.07
C SER A 397 19.23 19.76 24.58
N GLU A 398 19.71 18.83 23.75
CA GLU A 398 19.94 19.02 22.33
C GLU A 398 19.07 18.09 21.48
N ALA A 399 18.92 18.43 20.20
CA ALA A 399 18.23 17.59 19.25
C ALA A 399 19.00 16.28 19.03
N VAL A 400 18.27 15.16 19.04
CA VAL A 400 18.82 13.83 18.75
C VAL A 400 18.52 13.43 17.31
N ARG A 401 19.31 12.49 16.78
CA ARG A 401 19.02 11.88 15.47
C ARG A 401 17.67 11.17 15.49
N GLY A 402 16.90 11.29 14.39
CA GLY A 402 15.60 10.64 14.24
C GLY A 402 15.64 9.14 14.52
N ALA A 403 16.66 8.44 14.02
CA ALA A 403 16.84 7.01 14.23
C ALA A 403 16.93 6.63 15.72
N ARG A 404 17.60 7.45 16.53
CA ARG A 404 17.67 7.28 17.99
C ARG A 404 16.31 7.56 18.63
N ALA A 405 15.62 8.62 18.23
CA ALA A 405 14.31 8.98 18.79
C ALA A 405 13.23 7.92 18.52
N VAL A 406 13.30 7.24 17.38
CA VAL A 406 12.39 6.15 16.99
C VAL A 406 12.58 4.90 17.86
N ALA A 407 13.82 4.49 18.15
CA ALA A 407 14.11 3.28 18.96
C ALA A 407 14.15 3.50 20.48
N ASP A 408 13.99 4.73 20.94
CA ASP A 408 14.06 5.05 22.37
C ASP A 408 12.65 5.12 22.97
N ASP A 409 12.47 4.62 24.20
CA ASP A 409 11.16 4.60 24.86
C ASP A 409 10.84 5.87 25.65
N ARG A 410 11.82 6.76 25.88
CA ARG A 410 11.60 8.04 26.58
C ARG A 410 10.61 8.92 25.82
N ALA A 411 9.95 9.83 26.54
CA ALA A 411 9.03 10.77 25.92
C ALA A 411 9.75 11.57 24.82
N TRP A 412 9.13 11.63 23.65
CA TRP A 412 9.69 12.24 22.44
C TRP A 412 8.86 13.43 22.01
N LEU A 413 9.52 14.57 21.89
CA LEU A 413 8.98 15.79 21.31
C LEU A 413 9.53 15.95 19.89
N LEU A 414 8.64 16.21 18.94
CA LEU A 414 8.99 16.44 17.55
C LEU A 414 8.66 17.89 17.22
N HIS A 415 9.69 18.69 16.92
CA HIS A 415 9.51 20.01 16.34
C HIS A 415 9.50 19.89 14.83
N TRP A 416 8.71 20.73 14.16
CA TRP A 416 8.66 20.81 12.72
C TRP A 416 8.66 22.26 12.25
N ARG A 417 9.12 22.46 11.02
CA ARG A 417 9.00 23.72 10.29
C ARG A 417 8.51 23.39 8.89
N ILE A 418 7.44 24.04 8.47
CA ILE A 418 6.94 24.03 7.09
C ILE A 418 7.23 25.41 6.52
N SER A 419 7.82 25.48 5.34
CA SER A 419 8.16 26.73 4.67
C SER A 419 7.82 26.63 3.20
N GLN A 420 7.17 27.64 2.64
CA GLN A 420 7.01 27.73 1.21
C GLN A 420 8.32 28.21 0.57
N SER A 421 8.77 27.50 -0.47
CA SER A 421 9.98 27.84 -1.20
C SER A 421 9.84 29.18 -1.91
N ALA A 422 10.94 29.96 -1.92
CA ALA A 422 11.04 31.22 -2.64
C ALA A 422 11.59 31.06 -4.07
N LEU A 423 11.79 29.82 -4.53
CA LEU A 423 12.18 29.51 -5.90
C LEU A 423 11.13 29.99 -6.89
N ASP A 424 11.54 30.28 -8.11
CA ASP A 424 10.60 30.60 -9.17
C ASP A 424 9.84 29.35 -9.65
N ALA A 425 8.78 29.57 -10.43
CA ALA A 425 7.92 28.49 -10.90
C ALA A 425 8.61 27.55 -11.91
N ALA A 426 9.69 27.98 -12.57
CA ALA A 426 10.42 27.13 -13.51
C ALA A 426 11.29 26.12 -12.73
N ASP A 427 12.02 26.60 -11.73
CA ASP A 427 12.82 25.77 -10.82
C ASP A 427 11.96 24.77 -10.05
N ILE A 428 10.78 25.22 -9.56
CA ILE A 428 9.84 24.34 -8.86
C ILE A 428 9.33 23.22 -9.78
N ARG A 429 9.03 23.52 -11.05
CA ARG A 429 8.63 22.49 -12.03
C ARG A 429 9.78 21.52 -12.32
N ALA A 430 10.99 22.02 -12.52
CA ALA A 430 12.16 21.18 -12.72
C ALA A 430 12.40 20.23 -11.51
N ASN A 431 12.20 20.72 -10.28
CA ASN A 431 12.28 19.88 -9.08
C ASN A 431 11.20 18.78 -9.07
N LEU A 432 9.96 19.13 -9.42
CA LEU A 432 8.86 18.17 -9.53
C LEU A 432 9.13 17.14 -10.64
N GLU A 433 9.56 17.56 -11.82
CA GLU A 433 9.92 16.66 -12.93
C GLU A 433 11.03 15.70 -12.53
N ASN A 434 12.05 16.18 -11.82
CA ASN A 434 13.11 15.32 -11.28
C ASN A 434 12.54 14.28 -10.30
N ALA A 435 11.60 14.66 -9.42
CA ALA A 435 10.94 13.74 -8.51
C ALA A 435 10.08 12.72 -9.27
N GLN A 436 9.28 13.16 -10.23
CA GLN A 436 8.47 12.28 -11.08
C GLN A 436 9.34 11.33 -11.92
N GLY A 437 10.51 11.77 -12.38
CA GLY A 437 11.50 10.92 -13.04
C GLY A 437 11.99 9.77 -12.16
N ARG A 438 12.04 9.95 -10.83
CA ARG A 438 12.34 8.86 -9.87
C ARG A 438 11.16 7.92 -9.63
N GLN A 439 9.98 8.22 -10.17
CA GLN A 439 8.86 7.28 -10.23
C GLN A 439 8.97 6.31 -11.42
N PHE A 440 9.97 6.51 -12.31
CA PHE A 440 10.18 5.64 -13.46
C PHE A 440 10.58 4.22 -13.03
N ARG A 441 10.05 3.24 -13.76
CA ARG A 441 10.40 1.82 -13.62
C ARG A 441 10.91 1.32 -14.96
N VAL A 442 12.08 0.69 -14.93
CA VAL A 442 12.59 -0.03 -16.10
C VAL A 442 11.72 -1.26 -16.32
N LEU A 443 11.24 -1.43 -17.55
CA LEU A 443 10.51 -2.61 -17.98
C LEU A 443 11.30 -3.24 -19.14
N ASN A 444 11.39 -4.56 -19.15
CA ASN A 444 12.00 -5.28 -20.27
C ASN A 444 10.94 -5.59 -21.32
N PHE A 445 11.35 -5.66 -22.58
CA PHE A 445 10.47 -6.09 -23.64
C PHE A 445 10.04 -7.55 -23.40
N PRO A 446 8.74 -7.87 -23.55
CA PRO A 446 8.27 -9.23 -23.58
C PRO A 446 8.97 -10.08 -24.64
N ALA A 447 9.06 -11.40 -24.39
CA ALA A 447 9.56 -12.33 -25.40
C ALA A 447 8.75 -12.19 -26.72
N GLY A 448 9.46 -12.08 -27.85
CA GLY A 448 8.86 -11.90 -29.17
C GLY A 448 8.47 -10.46 -29.53
N ILE A 449 8.71 -9.48 -28.67
CA ILE A 449 8.60 -8.05 -28.98
C ILE A 449 10.01 -7.50 -29.23
N GLU A 450 10.27 -7.00 -30.43
CA GLU A 450 11.61 -6.53 -30.83
C GLU A 450 11.65 -5.03 -31.10
N THR A 451 10.50 -4.38 -31.30
CA THR A 451 10.41 -2.97 -31.65
C THR A 451 9.57 -2.16 -30.65
N MET A 452 9.85 -0.85 -30.56
CA MET A 452 9.05 0.08 -29.75
C MET A 452 7.58 0.09 -30.18
N LYS A 453 7.31 -0.03 -31.48
CA LYS A 453 5.95 -0.03 -32.02
C LYS A 453 5.15 -1.25 -31.53
N GLU A 454 5.74 -2.43 -31.59
CA GLU A 454 5.11 -3.65 -31.05
C GLU A 454 4.87 -3.54 -29.53
N MET A 455 5.81 -2.92 -28.81
CA MET A 455 5.64 -2.68 -27.37
C MET A 455 4.53 -1.67 -27.08
N GLU A 456 4.39 -0.59 -27.87
CA GLU A 456 3.28 0.36 -27.75
C GLU A 456 1.92 -0.34 -27.98
N GLU A 457 1.79 -1.10 -29.06
CA GLU A 457 0.59 -1.90 -29.37
C GLU A 457 0.27 -2.89 -28.23
N ARG A 458 1.29 -3.58 -27.70
CA ARG A 458 1.14 -4.47 -26.56
C ARG A 458 0.69 -3.71 -25.31
N TRP A 459 1.34 -2.60 -24.99
CA TRP A 459 1.04 -1.78 -23.82
C TRP A 459 -0.41 -1.29 -23.85
N GLU A 460 -0.88 -0.80 -24.99
CA GLU A 460 -2.27 -0.39 -25.20
C GLU A 460 -3.23 -1.55 -25.01
N SER A 461 -2.90 -2.76 -25.48
CA SER A 461 -3.73 -3.96 -25.32
C SER A 461 -3.86 -4.49 -23.89
N LEU A 462 -2.94 -4.16 -22.99
CA LEU A 462 -2.97 -4.65 -21.61
C LEU A 462 -4.19 -4.11 -20.85
N ASN A 463 -5.01 -5.03 -20.34
CA ASN A 463 -6.23 -4.72 -19.61
C ASN A 463 -6.60 -5.88 -18.71
N TYR A 464 -5.94 -5.96 -17.55
CA TYR A 464 -6.17 -7.06 -16.60
C TYR A 464 -7.48 -6.91 -15.82
N GLY A 465 -8.07 -5.71 -15.77
CA GLY A 465 -9.35 -5.46 -15.12
C GLY A 465 -10.57 -5.88 -15.89
N GLY A 466 -10.42 -6.24 -17.17
CA GLY A 466 -11.49 -6.79 -18.00
C GLY A 466 -12.59 -5.78 -18.35
N ARG A 467 -12.40 -4.48 -18.12
CA ARG A 467 -13.34 -3.44 -18.56
C ARG A 467 -13.27 -3.31 -20.09
N PRO A 468 -14.39 -3.29 -20.84
CA PRO A 468 -14.34 -3.05 -22.28
C PRO A 468 -13.60 -1.74 -22.60
N PHE A 469 -12.82 -1.70 -23.69
CA PHE A 469 -12.04 -0.52 -24.12
C PHE A 469 -12.90 0.73 -24.48
N GLU A 470 -14.22 0.65 -24.35
CA GLU A 470 -15.14 1.75 -24.60
C GLU A 470 -15.31 2.62 -23.35
N SER A 471 -14.38 3.55 -23.10
CA SER A 471 -14.62 4.80 -22.33
C SER A 471 -13.39 5.69 -22.07
N MET A 472 -12.20 5.43 -22.64
CA MET A 472 -11.04 6.33 -22.50
C MET A 472 -10.96 7.44 -23.56
N LYS A 473 -12.10 7.86 -24.11
CA LYS A 473 -12.22 9.12 -24.87
C LYS A 473 -13.38 9.92 -24.30
N THR A 474 -13.10 10.77 -23.33
CA THR A 474 -13.72 12.09 -23.16
C THR A 474 -12.83 12.95 -22.30
#